data_AF-A0A377J8I7-F1
#
_entry.id   AF-A0A377J8I7-F1
#
_cell.length_a   1.000
_cell.length_b   1.000
_cell.length_c   1.000
_cell.angle_alpha   90.00
_cell.angle_beta   90.00
_cell.angle_gamma   90.00
#
_symmetry.space_group_name_H-M   'P 1'
#
loop_
_entity.id
_entity.type
_entity.pdbx_description
1 polymer ?
#
loop_
_entity_poly.entity_id
_entity_poly.type
_entity_poly.pdbx_seq_one_letter_code
_entity_poly.pdbx_strand_id
1 'polypeptide(L)'
;MSRSTFLPPSSTKAQPASNVSPLHHSGSTTMRGLLPFQAEVMDEGLYRLHERLRAINPNVQQVVWALNVALNQHGWAIHTVEDLECFMDAAEAWGQEND
;
A
#
# COMPACT_ATOMS: atom_id res chain seq x y z
N MET A 1 -56.18 -41.97 -25.09
CA MET A 1 -55.48 -40.67 -25.24
C MET A 1 -54.74 -40.36 -23.94
N SER A 2 -53.43 -40.12 -24.06
CA SER A 2 -52.52 -39.29 -23.23
C SER A 2 -52.45 -39.49 -21.70
N ARG A 3 -51.31 -40.03 -21.20
CA ARG A 3 -50.19 -39.34 -20.47
C ARG A 3 -50.45 -39.22 -18.95
N SER A 4 -49.52 -39.36 -18.01
CA SER A 4 -48.06 -39.37 -17.98
C SER A 4 -47.57 -40.00 -16.66
N THR A 5 -46.37 -40.57 -16.72
CA THR A 5 -45.49 -41.08 -15.66
C THR A 5 -45.10 -40.03 -14.60
N PHE A 6 -45.01 -40.43 -13.33
CA PHE A 6 -44.10 -39.83 -12.33
C PHE A 6 -43.67 -40.87 -11.28
N LEU A 7 -42.36 -41.19 -11.25
CA LEU A 7 -41.68 -41.92 -10.18
C LEU A 7 -41.09 -40.89 -9.18
N PRO A 8 -41.16 -41.09 -7.86
CA PRO A 8 -40.35 -40.34 -6.92
C PRO A 8 -38.95 -40.97 -6.72
N PRO A 9 -37.91 -40.15 -6.45
CA PRO A 9 -36.51 -40.56 -6.49
C PRO A 9 -36.02 -41.24 -5.21
N SER A 10 -35.08 -42.17 -5.41
CA SER A 10 -34.19 -42.75 -4.40
C SER A 10 -33.41 -41.66 -3.67
N SER A 11 -33.57 -41.57 -2.35
CA SER A 11 -32.79 -40.67 -1.50
C SER A 11 -31.65 -41.44 -0.85
N THR A 12 -30.46 -41.35 -1.43
CA THR A 12 -29.21 -41.82 -0.83
C THR A 12 -28.85 -40.89 0.31
N LYS A 13 -28.92 -41.37 1.55
CA LYS A 13 -28.49 -40.66 2.76
C LYS A 13 -26.97 -40.45 2.71
N ALA A 14 -26.53 -39.23 2.41
CA ALA A 14 -25.11 -38.86 2.50
C ALA A 14 -24.70 -38.75 3.98
N GLN A 15 -23.67 -39.50 4.36
CA GLN A 15 -23.02 -39.37 5.66
C GLN A 15 -22.22 -38.06 5.72
N PRO A 16 -22.19 -37.32 6.84
CA PRO A 16 -21.24 -36.22 7.01
C PRO A 16 -19.86 -36.79 7.32
N ALA A 17 -18.91 -36.61 6.41
CA ALA A 17 -17.53 -37.01 6.61
C ALA A 17 -16.71 -35.90 7.29
N SER A 18 -16.06 -36.31 8.38
CA SER A 18 -14.79 -35.83 8.93
C SER A 18 -14.67 -34.38 9.40
N ASN A 19 -14.58 -34.26 10.73
CA ASN A 19 -13.94 -33.18 11.48
C ASN A 19 -12.58 -32.83 10.89
N VAL A 20 -12.47 -31.67 10.25
CA VAL A 20 -11.18 -31.02 9.95
C VAL A 20 -10.99 -29.92 10.98
N SER A 21 -9.93 -30.03 11.79
CA SER A 21 -9.51 -28.96 12.69
C SER A 21 -9.31 -27.66 11.92
N PRO A 22 -9.71 -26.49 12.45
CA PRO A 22 -9.42 -25.23 11.80
C PRO A 22 -7.90 -25.08 11.71
N LEU A 23 -7.40 -24.93 10.49
CA LEU A 23 -6.02 -24.55 10.24
C LEU A 23 -5.81 -23.21 10.98
N HIS A 24 -4.98 -23.21 12.02
CA HIS A 24 -4.60 -21.97 12.69
C HIS A 24 -4.09 -21.01 11.61
N HIS A 25 -4.75 -19.86 11.48
CA HIS A 25 -4.31 -18.81 10.58
C HIS A 25 -2.90 -18.42 11.00
N SER A 26 -1.94 -18.84 10.19
CA SER A 26 -0.53 -18.50 10.33
C SER A 26 -0.43 -17.00 10.52
N GLY A 27 0.19 -16.57 11.61
CA GLY A 27 0.33 -15.16 11.97
C GLY A 27 0.85 -14.38 10.77
N SER A 28 0.04 -13.46 10.28
CA SER A 28 0.45 -12.50 9.27
C SER A 28 1.57 -11.67 9.88
N THR A 29 2.82 -11.97 9.51
CA THR A 29 3.94 -11.10 9.79
C THR A 29 3.70 -9.86 8.93
N THR A 30 3.05 -8.83 9.49
CA THR A 30 3.12 -7.49 8.93
C THR A 30 4.60 -7.12 8.95
N MET A 31 5.28 -7.32 7.82
CA MET A 31 6.61 -6.79 7.59
C MET A 31 6.50 -5.30 7.89
N ARG A 32 7.10 -4.83 8.99
CA ARG A 32 7.29 -3.39 9.25
C ARG A 32 8.34 -2.85 8.29
N GLY A 33 8.11 -3.04 6.99
CA GLY A 33 8.83 -2.35 5.93
C GLY A 33 8.21 -0.96 5.77
N LEU A 34 9.06 0.01 5.45
CA LEU A 34 8.60 1.33 5.07
C LEU A 34 7.77 1.21 3.79
N LEU A 35 6.75 2.06 3.68
CA LEU A 35 5.92 2.11 2.49
C LEU A 35 6.52 3.10 1.47
N PRO A 36 6.31 2.89 0.16
CA PRO A 36 6.69 3.86 -0.87
C PRO A 36 5.91 5.16 -0.69
N PHE A 37 6.56 6.31 -0.91
CA PHE A 37 6.00 7.63 -0.65
C PHE A 37 4.60 7.86 -1.26
N GLN A 38 3.75 8.60 -0.54
CA GLN A 38 2.40 9.02 -0.96
C GLN A 38 2.25 10.54 -0.86
N ALA A 39 1.62 11.17 -1.87
CA ALA A 39 1.53 12.62 -2.00
C ALA A 39 0.83 13.30 -0.80
N GLU A 40 -0.15 12.63 -0.19
CA GLU A 40 -0.91 13.12 0.97
C GLU A 40 -0.06 13.30 2.23
N VAL A 41 1.17 12.79 2.24
CA VAL A 41 2.12 12.90 3.35
C VAL A 41 2.83 14.25 3.36
N MET A 42 2.80 15.00 2.26
CA MET A 42 3.50 16.29 2.17
C MET A 42 3.02 17.27 3.24
N ASP A 43 3.96 17.83 3.99
CA ASP A 43 3.72 18.85 5.00
C ASP A 43 4.71 20.02 4.86
N GLU A 44 4.50 21.08 5.63
CA GLU A 44 5.35 22.27 5.59
C GLU A 44 6.82 21.96 5.88
N GLY A 45 7.10 20.99 6.75
CA GLY A 45 8.47 20.62 7.11
C GLY A 45 9.20 19.95 5.95
N LEU A 46 8.54 18.98 5.31
CA LEU A 46 9.03 18.29 4.12
C LEU A 46 9.18 19.24 2.94
N TYR A 47 8.22 20.13 2.71
CA TYR A 47 8.29 21.13 1.66
C TYR A 47 9.46 22.10 1.87
N ARG A 48 9.64 22.63 3.09
CA ARG A 48 10.80 23.50 3.42
C ARG A 48 12.13 22.76 3.27
N LEU A 49 12.19 21.48 3.59
CA LEU A 49 13.39 20.66 3.35
C LEU A 49 13.67 20.54 1.86
N HIS A 50 12.65 20.22 1.06
CA HIS A 50 12.74 20.17 -0.41
C HIS A 50 13.27 21.48 -0.99
N GLU A 51 12.70 22.63 -0.61
CA GLU A 51 13.13 23.94 -1.10
C GLU A 51 14.59 24.26 -0.74
N ARG A 52 15.04 23.89 0.47
CA ARG A 52 16.45 24.04 0.86
C ARG A 52 17.37 23.14 0.04
N LEU A 53 16.97 21.89 -0.21
CA LEU A 53 17.73 20.98 -1.04
C LEU A 53 17.83 21.50 -2.48
N ARG A 54 16.73 22.04 -3.03
CA ARG A 54 16.71 22.68 -4.35
C ARG A 54 17.66 23.87 -4.44
N ALA A 55 17.70 24.72 -3.41
CA ALA A 55 18.59 25.87 -3.35
C ALA A 55 20.09 25.49 -3.28
N ILE A 56 20.42 24.39 -2.59
CA ILE A 56 21.79 23.87 -2.48
C ILE A 56 22.19 23.06 -3.72
N ASN A 57 21.21 22.47 -4.40
CA ASN A 57 21.37 21.61 -5.58
C ASN A 57 22.40 20.47 -5.39
N PRO A 58 22.27 19.62 -4.34
CA PRO A 58 23.14 18.48 -4.16
C PRO A 58 22.82 17.38 -5.18
N ASN A 59 23.64 16.33 -5.23
CA ASN A 59 23.34 15.21 -6.12
C ASN A 59 22.08 14.44 -5.66
N VAL A 60 21.45 13.72 -6.59
CA VAL A 60 20.17 13.02 -6.33
C VAL A 60 20.27 12.03 -5.17
N GLN A 61 21.41 11.37 -4.98
CA GLN A 61 21.59 10.41 -3.88
C GLN A 61 21.55 11.11 -2.52
N GLN A 62 22.13 12.32 -2.42
CA GLN A 62 22.07 13.14 -1.20
C GLN A 62 20.66 13.69 -0.96
N VAL A 63 19.95 14.10 -2.02
CA VAL A 63 18.53 14.51 -1.92
C VAL A 63 17.69 13.37 -1.35
N VAL A 64 17.72 12.20 -1.98
CA VAL A 64 16.94 11.02 -1.55
C VAL A 64 17.30 10.62 -0.13
N TRP A 65 18.58 10.64 0.23
CA TRP A 65 19.00 10.32 1.59
C TRP A 65 18.42 11.31 2.62
N ALA A 66 18.54 12.62 2.37
CA ALA A 66 18.01 13.65 3.28
C ALA A 66 16.48 13.56 3.41
N LEU A 67 15.77 13.37 2.30
CA LEU A 67 14.32 13.19 2.30
C LEU A 67 13.91 11.93 3.07
N ASN A 68 14.59 10.80 2.86
CA ASN A 68 14.29 9.57 3.58
C ASN A 68 14.50 9.69 5.10
N VAL A 69 15.46 10.49 5.57
CA VAL A 69 15.59 10.76 7.01
C VAL A 69 14.33 11.41 7.59
N ALA A 70 13.70 12.32 6.85
CA ALA A 70 12.45 12.96 7.26
C ALA A 70 11.26 12.01 7.08
N LEU A 71 11.09 11.41 5.90
CA LEU A 71 9.97 10.52 5.56
C LEU A 71 9.87 9.29 6.46
N ASN A 72 11.00 8.75 6.92
CA ASN A 72 11.02 7.59 7.82
C ASN A 72 10.26 7.85 9.13
N GLN A 73 10.18 9.11 9.58
CA GLN A 73 9.41 9.48 10.78
C GLN A 73 7.91 9.26 10.58
N HIS A 74 7.46 9.29 9.32
CA HIS A 74 6.07 9.10 8.90
C HIS A 74 5.81 7.66 8.40
N GLY A 75 6.82 6.78 8.42
CA GLY A 75 6.71 5.40 7.94
C GLY A 75 6.86 5.22 6.42
N TRP A 76 7.37 6.25 5.74
CA TRP A 76 7.51 6.28 4.28
C TRP A 76 8.98 6.36 3.87
N ALA A 77 9.28 5.93 2.65
CA ALA A 77 10.57 6.14 2.02
C ALA A 77 10.47 6.18 0.50
N ILE A 78 11.47 6.82 -0.10
CA ILE A 78 11.77 6.83 -1.52
C ILE A 78 12.74 5.68 -1.79
N HIS A 79 12.27 4.67 -2.51
CA HIS A 79 13.02 3.49 -2.90
C HIS A 79 13.28 3.43 -4.40
N THR A 80 12.37 4.01 -5.19
CA THR A 80 12.46 4.02 -6.65
C THR A 80 12.52 5.44 -7.21
N VAL A 81 12.69 5.54 -8.52
CA VAL A 81 12.62 6.83 -9.23
C VAL A 81 11.18 7.34 -9.21
N GLU A 82 10.20 6.45 -9.36
CA GLU A 82 8.78 6.78 -9.33
C GLU A 82 8.35 7.35 -7.96
N ASP A 83 8.89 6.84 -6.85
CA ASP A 83 8.65 7.42 -5.53
C ASP A 83 9.18 8.85 -5.42
N LEU A 84 10.34 9.12 -6.05
CA LEU A 84 10.95 10.44 -6.08
C LEU A 84 10.13 11.40 -6.95
N GLU A 85 9.71 10.96 -8.14
CA GLU A 85 8.83 11.73 -9.02
C GLU A 85 7.52 12.09 -8.29
N CYS A 86 6.90 11.11 -7.62
CA CYS A 86 5.69 11.35 -6.82
C CYS A 86 5.93 12.37 -5.69
N PHE A 87 7.09 12.33 -5.03
CA PHE A 87 7.48 13.34 -4.04
C PHE A 87 7.59 14.73 -4.65
N MET A 88 8.22 14.86 -5.83
CA MET A 88 8.40 16.15 -6.49
C MET A 88 7.06 16.75 -6.92
N ASP A 89 6.17 15.93 -7.50
CA ASP A 89 4.82 16.35 -7.88
C ASP A 89 4.01 16.82 -6.66
N ALA A 90 4.09 16.07 -5.55
CA ALA A 90 3.44 16.45 -4.31
C ALA A 90 3.99 17.77 -3.73
N ALA A 91 5.30 17.99 -3.82
CA ALA A 91 5.93 19.22 -3.34
C ALA A 91 5.51 20.42 -4.20
N GLU A 92 5.45 20.25 -5.52
CA GLU A 92 4.98 21.30 -6.43
C GLU A 92 3.51 21.65 -6.17
N ALA A 93 2.64 20.64 -6.05
CA ALA A 93 1.22 20.84 -5.73
C ALA A 93 1.04 21.55 -4.38
N TRP A 94 1.79 21.15 -3.36
CA TRP A 94 1.75 21.78 -2.03
C TRP A 94 2.17 23.25 -2.10
N GLY A 95 3.23 23.57 -2.84
CA GLY A 95 3.67 24.95 -3.05
C GLY A 95 2.60 25.81 -3.72
N GLN A 96 1.93 25.29 -4.75
CA GLN A 96 0.85 26.01 -5.44
C GLN A 96 -0.37 26.27 -4.57
N GLU A 97 -0.68 25.39 -3.61
CA GLU A 97 -1.82 25.55 -2.70
C GLU A 97 -1.51 26.48 -1.51
N ASN A 98 -0.23 26.63 -1.14
CA ASN A 98 0.20 27.33 0.08
C ASN A 98 1.02 28.63 -0.16
N ASP A 99 1.28 29.00 -1.42
CA ASP A 99 1.84 30.31 -1.84
C ASP A 99 0.75 31.41 -1.95
#